data_AF-A0A9D1TEE4-F1
#
_entry.id   AF-A0A9D1TEE4-F1
#
_cell.length_a   1.000
_cell.length_b   1.000
_cell.length_c   1.000
_cell.angle_alpha   90.00
_cell.angle_beta   90.00
_cell.angle_gamma   90.00
#
_symmetry.space_group_name_H-M   'P 1'
#
loop_
_entity.id
_entity.type
_entity.pdbx_description
1 polymer ?
#
loop_
_entity_poly.entity_id
_entity_poly.type
_entity_poly.pdbx_seq_one_letter_code
_entity_poly.pdbx_strand_id
1 'polypeptide(L)' 'MTQIELKIKIENTREDLNAAIAGNMTRSRILDISQLLDGLIEEYLETDRSLKGAGDDPVSCLGGSRTKGC' A
#
# COMPACT_ATOMS: atom_id res chain seq x y z
N MET A 1 -6.41 5.28 -10.44
CA MET A 1 -5.32 4.70 -11.25
C MET A 1 -5.47 3.19 -11.22
N THR A 2 -5.10 2.46 -12.26
CA THR A 2 -5.11 0.99 -12.18
C THR A 2 -3.91 0.48 -11.37
N GLN A 3 -4.00 -0.74 -10.83
CA GLN A 3 -2.89 -1.36 -10.07
C GLN A 3 -1.62 -1.53 -10.93
N ILE A 4 -1.79 -1.78 -12.24
CA ILE A 4 -0.69 -1.88 -13.21
C ILE A 4 -0.01 -0.52 -13.40
N GLU A 5 -0.79 0.55 -13.60
CA GLU A 5 -0.23 1.90 -13.72
C GLU A 5 0.48 2.35 -12.44
N LEU A 6 -0.08 2.02 -11.27
CA LEU A 6 0.56 2.29 -9.98
C LEU A 6 1.93 1.61 -9.88
N LYS A 7 2.01 0.33 -10.25
CA LYS A 7 3.27 -0.41 -10.27
C LYS A 7 4.32 0.25 -11.18
N ILE A 8 3.91 0.64 -12.39
CA ILE A 8 4.79 1.35 -13.33
C ILE A 8 5.28 2.68 -12.72
N LYS A 9 4.40 3.44 -12.09
CA LYS A 9 4.79 4.71 -11.45
C LYS A 9 5.74 4.51 -10.27
N ILE A 10 5.54 3.47 -9.47
CA ILE A 10 6.46 3.11 -8.37
C ILE A 10 7.84 2.79 -8.93
N GLU A 11 7.92 1.99 -9.99
CA GLU A 11 9.21 1.63 -10.62
C GLU A 11 9.92 2.86 -11.18
N ASN A 12 9.21 3.70 -11.94
CA ASN A 12 9.78 4.95 -12.47
C ASN A 12 10.26 5.89 -11.36
N THR A 13 9.46 6.07 -10.30
CA THR A 13 9.83 6.96 -9.17
C THR A 13 11.02 6.41 -8.38
N ARG A 14 11.15 5.08 -8.28
CA ARG A 14 12.34 4.43 -7.72
C ARG A 14 13.58 4.68 -8.58
N GLU A 15 13.45 4.61 -9.91
CA GLU A 15 14.56 4.96 -10.82
C GLU A 15 14.97 6.42 -10.68
N ASP A 16 14.00 7.34 -10.58
CA ASP A 16 14.25 8.77 -10.32
C ASP A 16 14.97 8.99 -8.99
N LEU A 17 14.60 8.25 -7.93
CA LEU A 17 15.28 8.30 -6.64
C LEU A 17 16.74 7.83 -6.77
N ASN A 18 16.97 6.72 -7.46
CA ASN A 18 18.32 6.21 -7.70
C ASN A 18 19.16 7.21 -8.50
N ALA A 19 18.58 7.81 -9.54
CA ALA A 19 19.23 8.84 -10.34
C ALA A 19 19.55 10.09 -9.51
N ALA A 20 18.65 10.51 -8.62
CA ALA A 20 18.89 11.64 -7.72
C ALA A 20 20.04 11.39 -6.74
N ILE A 21 20.13 10.18 -6.19
CA ILE A 21 21.22 9.75 -5.31
C ILE A 21 22.54 9.68 -6.09
N ALA A 22 22.55 9.02 -7.25
CA ALA A 22 23.73 8.87 -8.09
C ALA A 22 24.23 10.23 -8.63
N GLY A 23 23.31 11.14 -8.95
CA GLY A 23 23.60 12.50 -9.36
C GLY A 23 23.98 13.44 -8.22
N ASN A 24 24.08 12.93 -6.98
CA ASN A 24 24.41 13.69 -5.78
C ASN A 24 23.53 14.96 -5.63
N MET A 25 22.23 14.81 -5.91
CA MET A 25 21.26 15.89 -5.74
C MET A 25 21.15 16.33 -4.27
N THR A 26 20.51 17.47 -4.05
CA THR A 26 20.32 17.99 -2.70
C THR A 26 19.51 17.01 -1.86
N ARG A 27 19.83 16.94 -0.56
CA ARG A 27 19.09 16.11 0.41
C ARG A 27 17.59 16.37 0.37
N SER A 28 17.17 17.63 0.23
CA SER A 28 15.75 18.00 0.11
C SER A 28 15.11 17.30 -1.09
N ARG A 29 15.77 17.33 -2.26
CA ARG A 29 15.24 16.71 -3.47
C ARG A 29 15.13 15.19 -3.34
N ILE A 30 16.11 14.56 -2.71
CA ILE A 30 16.07 13.11 -2.42
C ILE A 30 14.88 12.79 -1.51
N LEU A 31 14.67 13.57 -0.44
CA LEU A 31 13.55 13.40 0.48
C LEU A 31 12.19 13.60 -0.20
N ASP A 32 12.04 14.61 -1.06
CA ASP A 32 10.80 14.86 -1.80
C ASP A 32 10.43 13.64 -2.67
N ILE A 33 11.41 13.05 -3.34
CA ILE A 33 11.21 11.85 -4.17
C ILE A 33 10.91 10.63 -3.31
N SER A 34 11.59 10.46 -2.17
CA SER A 34 11.30 9.36 -1.23
C SER A 34 9.87 9.43 -0.70
N GLN A 35 9.41 10.62 -0.28
CA GLN A 35 8.04 10.79 0.22
C GLN A 35 6.99 10.50 -0.86
N LEU A 36 7.26 10.91 -2.11
CA LEU A 36 6.40 10.56 -3.23
C LEU A 36 6.33 9.06 -3.46
N LEU A 37 7.48 8.37 -3.40
CA LEU A 37 7.56 6.93 -3.55
C LEU A 37 6.78 6.19 -2.43
N ASP A 38 6.92 6.64 -1.19
CA ASP A 38 6.19 6.08 -0.04
C ASP A 38 4.67 6.21 -0.25
N GLY A 39 4.19 7.38 -0.66
CA GLY A 39 2.76 7.59 -0.94
C GLY A 39 2.21 6.71 -2.06
N LEU A 40 2.99 6.46 -3.13
CA LEU A 40 2.59 5.55 -4.21
C LEU A 40 2.53 4.09 -3.73
N ILE A 41 3.45 3.68 -2.85
CA ILE A 41 3.44 2.34 -2.25
C ILE A 41 2.22 2.17 -1.35
N GLU A 42 1.89 3.17 -0.53
CA GLU A 42 0.68 3.16 0.29
C GLU A 42 -0.59 3.02 -0.57
N GLU A 43 -0.73 3.81 -1.64
CA GLU A 43 -1.87 3.72 -2.57
C GLU A 43 -1.98 2.33 -3.22
N TYR A 44 -0.84 1.73 -3.59
CA TYR A 44 -0.80 0.38 -4.14
C TYR A 44 -1.26 -0.68 -3.13
N LEU A 45 -0.83 -0.57 -1.87
CA LEU A 45 -1.22 -1.48 -0.79
C LEU A 45 -2.70 -1.33 -0.41
N GLU A 46 -3.22 -0.11 -0.41
CA GLU A 46 -4.65 0.17 -0.18
C GLU A 46 -5.52 -0.42 -1.30
N THR A 47 -5.07 -0.29 -2.55
CA THR A 47 -5.76 -0.87 -3.70
C THR A 47 -5.77 -2.40 -3.64
N ASP A 48 -4.65 -3.04 -3.27
CA ASP A 48 -4.59 -4.51 -3.09
C ASP A 48 -5.49 -4.99 -1.95
N ARG A 49 -5.52 -4.25 -0.83
CA ARG A 49 -6.41 -4.53 0.30
C ARG A 49 -7.87 -4.36 -0.09
N SER A 50 -8.22 -3.35 -0.87
CA SER A 50 -9.58 -3.13 -1.35
C SER A 50 -10.04 -4.22 -2.32
N LEU A 51 -9.14 -4.78 -3.14
CA LEU A 51 -9.45 -5.94 -3.99
C LEU A 51 -9.65 -7.22 -3.17
N LYS A 52 -8.86 -7.43 -2.11
CA LYS A 52 -8.99 -8.59 -1.21
C LYS A 52 -10.19 -8.51 -0.26
N GLY A 53 -10.65 -7.32 0.09
CA GLY A 53 -11.80 -7.12 0.98
C GLY A 53 -13.17 -7.33 0.33
N ALA A 54 -13.23 -7.47 -1.01
CA ALA A 54 -14.48 -7.64 -1.76
C ALA A 54 -14.92 -9.11 -1.93
N GLY A 55 -14.24 -10.06 -1.29
CA GLY A 55 -14.56 -11.48 -1.44
C GLY A 55 -14.03 -12.35 -0.32
N ASP A 56 -14.47 -12.08 0.92
CA ASP A 56 -14.66 -13.11 1.96
C ASP A 56 -15.31 -12.47 3.20
N ASP A 57 -16.64 -12.34 3.17
CA ASP A 57 -17.50 -12.48 4.35
C ASP A 57 -18.84 -13.02 3.82
N PRO A 58 -19.42 -14.12 4.35
CA PRO A 58 -19.64 -14.29 5.78
C PRO A 58 -19.49 -15.73 6.31
N VAL A 59 -18.66 -15.94 7.33
CA VAL A 59 -18.87 -17.09 8.22
C VAL A 59 -19.91 -16.70 9.27
N SER A 60 -21.16 -16.77 8.84
CA SER A 60 -22.29 -17.03 9.72
C SER A 60 -22.17 -18.48 10.20
N CYS A 61 -21.70 -18.67 11.44
CA CYS A 61 -21.85 -19.94 12.14
C CYS A 61 -22.50 -19.68 13.50
N LEU A 62 -23.76 -20.08 13.53
CA LEU A 62 -24.68 -20.13 14.65
C LEU A 62 -24.10 -20.86 15.88
N GLY A 63 -24.48 -20.39 17.07
CA GLY A 63 -24.96 -21.30 18.12
C GLY A 63 -24.13 -21.43 19.39
N GLY A 64 -24.75 -21.05 20.52
CA GLY A 64 -24.65 -21.85 21.74
C GLY A 64 -24.10 -21.18 23.00
N SER A 65 -25.02 -20.96 23.94
CA SER A 65 -24.83 -21.11 25.39
C SER A 65 -24.19 -19.95 26.18
N ARG A 66 -25.04 -19.00 26.60
CA ARG A 66 -24.84 -18.32 27.89
C ARG A 66 -25.22 -19.29 29.01
N THR A 67 -24.24 -19.92 29.64
CA THR A 67 -24.43 -20.66 30.89
C THR A 67 -24.61 -19.67 32.05
N LYS A 68 -25.66 -19.92 32.83
CA LYS A 68 -26.02 -19.27 34.09
C LYS A 68 -25.51 -20.17 35.24
N GLY A 69 -24.92 -19.59 36.27
CA GLY A 69 -24.61 -20.26 37.55
C GLY A 69 -23.45 -19.54 38.26
N CYS A 70 -23.49 -19.20 39.54
CA CYS A 70 -24.48 -19.34 40.60
C CYS A 70 -24.46 -18.05 41.44
#